data_AF-A0A9E4R4Q8-F1
#
_entry.id   AF-A0A9E4R4Q8-F1
#
_cell.length_a   1.000
_cell.length_b   1.000
_cell.length_c   1.000
_cell.angle_alpha   90.00
_cell.angle_beta   90.00
_cell.angle_gamma   90.00
#
_symmetry.space_group_name_H-M   'P 1'
#
loop_
_entity.id
_entity.type
_entity.pdbx_description
1 polymer ?
#
loop_
_entity_poly.entity_id
_entity_poly.type
_entity_poly.pdbx_seq_one_letter_code
_entity_poly.pdbx_strand_id
1 'polypeptide(L)'
;MRAVAFGLSVVGVVAFWVYILALGSYDYRGGFLVAPAIALIAAMLLPKMSGGVRSLTILLALALAARLGSALVRFFVSFGYYSDGFVNGLGGTIRGGYDAGRYHRAGGDFADSFRALDFETIANGLNFGTDFVEVFTGAVYAVIGQTVIGGFLVFATLAYLGSYFAYRAFVTAFPNENRTLFAVLIFFYPSILYWANGIGKDSIMLLATGLAIYGASLLINKGKWQGAIPLGIGVLGAIWVRPHIAGIMVLSLAVAMLWRAMRHARSNPLLAAVGLLVTVAIGWFFLNLATSFVGITELSVDAVLNTLASRQTSTFGGGSAFTPASITDPLGIPTAIITTLFRPFPFEAS
;
A
#
# COMPACT_ATOMS: atom_id res chain seq x y z
N MET A 1 -19.99 -38.64 7.10
CA MET A 1 -19.09 -37.82 7.94
C MET A 1 -18.69 -36.48 7.31
N ARG A 2 -18.14 -36.42 6.08
CA ARG A 2 -17.72 -35.14 5.45
C ARG A 2 -18.84 -34.12 5.24
N ALA A 3 -20.05 -34.56 4.87
CA ALA A 3 -21.22 -33.68 4.70
C ALA A 3 -21.75 -33.11 6.03
N VAL A 4 -21.68 -33.89 7.11
CA VAL A 4 -22.11 -33.47 8.46
C VAL A 4 -21.11 -32.48 9.06
N ALA A 5 -19.80 -32.72 8.87
CA ALA A 5 -18.75 -31.78 9.26
C ALA A 5 -18.84 -30.45 8.50
N PHE A 6 -19.18 -30.50 7.20
CA PHE A 6 -19.43 -29.30 6.39
C PHE A 6 -20.70 -28.56 6.81
N GLY A 7 -21.78 -29.28 7.15
CA GLY A 7 -23.01 -28.67 7.66
C GLY A 7 -22.80 -27.96 9.00
N LEU A 8 -22.06 -28.59 9.92
CA LEU A 8 -21.74 -28.02 11.23
C LEU A 8 -20.80 -26.81 11.13
N SER A 9 -19.84 -26.81 10.19
CA SER A 9 -18.98 -25.64 9.98
C SER A 9 -19.72 -24.46 9.37
N VAL A 10 -20.64 -24.71 8.42
CA VAL A 10 -21.50 -23.65 7.85
C VAL A 10 -22.44 -23.08 8.92
N VAL A 11 -23.10 -23.92 9.72
CA VAL A 11 -23.97 -23.46 10.82
C VAL A 11 -23.15 -22.71 11.88
N GLY A 12 -21.95 -23.18 12.23
CA GLY A 12 -21.06 -22.49 13.16
C GLY A 12 -20.60 -21.12 12.65
N VAL A 13 -20.23 -21.04 11.36
CA VAL A 13 -19.87 -19.76 10.72
C VAL A 13 -21.07 -18.82 10.70
N VAL A 14 -22.25 -19.29 10.30
CA VAL A 14 -23.47 -18.47 10.27
C VAL A 14 -23.91 -18.03 11.66
N ALA A 15 -23.86 -18.91 12.66
CA ALA A 15 -24.19 -18.57 14.05
C ALA A 15 -23.19 -17.56 14.64
N PHE A 16 -21.89 -17.71 14.35
CA PHE A 16 -20.88 -16.71 14.71
C PHE A 16 -21.12 -15.38 13.98
N TRP A 17 -21.53 -15.42 12.71
CA TRP A 17 -21.88 -14.26 11.91
C TRP A 17 -23.09 -13.51 12.51
N VAL A 18 -24.15 -14.23 12.87
CA VAL A 18 -25.33 -13.69 13.54
C VAL A 18 -25.00 -13.13 14.93
N TYR A 19 -24.15 -13.82 15.70
CA TYR A 19 -23.69 -13.36 17.01
C TYR A 19 -22.95 -12.02 16.91
N ILE A 20 -22.02 -11.88 15.98
CA ILE A 20 -21.27 -10.63 15.77
C ILE A 20 -22.18 -9.51 15.27
N LEU A 21 -23.12 -9.80 14.37
CA LEU A 21 -24.08 -8.81 13.89
C LEU A 21 -25.08 -8.37 14.96
N ALA A 22 -25.49 -9.28 15.84
CA ALA A 22 -26.44 -9.01 16.91
C ALA A 22 -25.81 -8.28 18.11
N LEU A 23 -24.57 -8.64 18.47
CA LEU A 23 -23.97 -8.26 19.76
C LEU A 23 -22.61 -7.55 19.63
N GLY A 24 -21.98 -7.52 18.46
CA GLY A 24 -20.72 -6.80 18.24
C GLY A 24 -20.89 -5.29 18.22
N SER A 25 -19.84 -4.53 18.54
CA SER A 25 -19.82 -3.07 18.31
C SER A 25 -19.88 -2.76 16.81
N TYR A 26 -20.19 -1.51 16.45
CA TYR A 26 -20.35 -1.07 15.05
C TYR A 26 -19.15 -1.44 14.16
N ASP A 27 -17.93 -1.32 14.69
CA ASP A 27 -16.70 -1.72 13.97
C ASP A 27 -16.66 -3.21 13.62
N TYR A 28 -17.10 -4.07 14.55
CA TYR A 28 -17.19 -5.51 14.30
C TYR A 28 -18.32 -5.81 13.30
N ARG A 29 -19.48 -5.16 13.41
CA ARG A 29 -20.59 -5.38 12.46
C ARG A 29 -20.21 -4.99 11.03
N GLY A 30 -19.61 -3.81 10.87
CA GLY A 30 -19.23 -3.30 9.55
C GLY A 30 -18.06 -4.05 8.92
N GLY A 31 -17.02 -4.39 9.70
CA GLY A 31 -15.92 -5.25 9.21
C GLY A 31 -16.40 -6.62 8.72
N PHE A 32 -17.43 -7.19 9.39
CA PHE A 32 -18.03 -8.46 9.00
C PHE A 32 -18.94 -8.39 7.77
N LEU A 33 -19.38 -7.21 7.33
CA LEU A 33 -20.05 -7.02 6.02
C LEU A 33 -19.03 -6.87 4.88
N VAL A 34 -17.90 -6.21 5.15
CA VAL A 34 -16.86 -5.96 4.15
C VAL A 34 -16.15 -7.25 3.73
N ALA A 35 -15.82 -8.15 4.67
CA ALA A 35 -15.12 -9.40 4.34
C ALA A 35 -15.88 -10.32 3.35
N PRO A 36 -17.18 -10.62 3.52
CA PRO A 36 -17.95 -11.39 2.55
C PRO A 36 -18.09 -10.69 1.20
N ALA A 37 -18.24 -9.36 1.18
CA ALA A 37 -18.26 -8.61 -0.08
C ALA A 37 -16.95 -8.77 -0.85
N ILE A 38 -15.80 -8.65 -0.18
CA ILE A 38 -14.48 -8.92 -0.77
C ILE A 38 -14.39 -10.37 -1.26
N ALA A 39 -14.84 -11.34 -0.48
CA ALA A 39 -14.80 -12.76 -0.86
C ALA A 39 -15.66 -13.07 -2.09
N LEU A 40 -16.85 -12.48 -2.20
CA LEU A 40 -17.73 -12.62 -3.36
C LEU A 40 -17.10 -11.99 -4.62
N ILE A 41 -16.57 -10.78 -4.50
CA ILE A 41 -15.86 -10.12 -5.60
C ILE A 41 -14.64 -10.95 -6.02
N ALA A 42 -13.87 -11.47 -5.07
CA ALA A 42 -12.72 -12.32 -5.34
C ALA A 42 -13.13 -13.62 -6.04
N ALA A 43 -14.19 -14.30 -5.60
CA ALA A 43 -14.67 -15.52 -6.25
C ALA A 43 -15.00 -15.30 -7.74
N MET A 44 -15.51 -14.11 -8.10
CA MET A 44 -15.81 -13.74 -9.48
C MET A 44 -14.56 -13.33 -10.30
N LEU A 45 -13.61 -12.64 -9.68
CA LEU A 45 -12.46 -12.04 -10.37
C LEU A 45 -11.25 -12.98 -10.44
N LEU A 46 -10.98 -13.79 -9.42
CA LEU A 46 -9.78 -14.62 -9.35
C LEU A 46 -9.61 -15.59 -10.53
N PRO A 47 -10.66 -16.30 -11.02
CA PRO A 47 -10.54 -17.15 -12.21
C PRO A 47 -10.19 -16.35 -13.47
N LYS A 48 -10.69 -15.10 -13.59
CA LYS A 48 -10.35 -14.22 -14.71
C LYS A 48 -8.91 -13.71 -14.60
N MET A 49 -8.49 -13.34 -13.39
CA MET A 49 -7.15 -12.84 -13.09
C MET A 49 -6.06 -13.90 -13.31
N SER A 50 -6.37 -15.17 -13.13
CA SER A 50 -5.46 -16.30 -13.37
C SER A 50 -5.50 -16.84 -14.81
N GLY A 51 -6.37 -16.30 -15.67
CA GLY A 51 -6.59 -16.85 -17.02
C GLY A 51 -7.20 -18.25 -17.01
N GLY A 52 -7.96 -18.61 -15.95
CA GLY A 52 -8.57 -19.93 -15.78
C GLY A 52 -7.64 -21.01 -15.23
N VAL A 53 -6.35 -20.71 -15.00
CA VAL A 53 -5.39 -21.69 -14.49
C VAL A 53 -5.65 -21.97 -13.01
N ARG A 54 -6.14 -23.17 -12.70
CA ARG A 54 -6.59 -23.57 -11.35
C ARG A 54 -5.52 -23.36 -10.26
N SER A 55 -4.28 -23.77 -10.51
CA SER A 55 -3.19 -23.63 -9.52
C SER A 55 -2.91 -22.16 -9.18
N LEU A 56 -2.92 -21.29 -10.19
CA LEU A 56 -2.77 -19.85 -9.99
C LEU A 56 -3.99 -19.22 -9.32
N THR A 57 -5.22 -19.65 -9.66
CA THR A 57 -6.44 -19.21 -8.95
C THR A 57 -6.35 -19.53 -7.46
N ILE A 58 -5.91 -20.74 -7.11
CA ILE A 58 -5.74 -21.17 -5.71
C ILE A 58 -4.65 -20.34 -5.04
N LEU A 59 -3.51 -20.13 -5.68
CA LEU A 59 -2.43 -19.31 -5.14
C LEU A 59 -2.91 -17.87 -4.86
N LEU A 60 -3.63 -17.26 -5.79
CA LEU A 60 -4.17 -15.92 -5.63
C LEU A 60 -5.25 -15.85 -4.52
N ALA A 61 -6.07 -16.89 -4.38
CA ALA A 61 -7.04 -16.99 -3.28
C ALA A 61 -6.34 -17.11 -1.92
N LEU A 62 -5.30 -17.95 -1.82
CA LEU A 62 -4.48 -18.08 -0.62
C LEU A 62 -3.74 -16.79 -0.29
N ALA A 63 -3.23 -16.09 -1.29
CA ALA A 63 -2.59 -14.79 -1.13
C ALA A 63 -3.58 -13.75 -0.58
N LEU A 64 -4.79 -13.67 -1.11
CA LEU A 64 -5.83 -12.78 -0.58
C LEU A 64 -6.20 -13.17 0.86
N ALA A 65 -6.40 -14.46 1.15
CA ALA A 65 -6.69 -14.92 2.51
C ALA A 65 -5.57 -14.55 3.49
N ALA A 66 -4.30 -14.72 3.10
CA ALA A 66 -3.15 -14.32 3.91
C ALA A 66 -3.11 -12.79 4.13
N ARG A 67 -3.49 -12.00 3.12
CA ARG A 67 -3.57 -10.52 3.21
C ARG A 67 -4.62 -10.07 4.21
N LEU A 68 -5.82 -10.64 4.12
CA LEU A 68 -6.93 -10.32 5.04
C LEU A 68 -6.61 -10.78 6.46
N GLY A 69 -6.05 -11.99 6.63
CA GLY A 69 -5.59 -12.48 7.93
C GLY A 69 -4.51 -11.60 8.54
N SER A 70 -3.51 -11.18 7.75
CA SER A 70 -2.47 -10.27 8.21
C SER A 70 -3.00 -8.87 8.55
N ALA A 71 -4.03 -8.40 7.84
CA ALA A 71 -4.69 -7.15 8.18
C ALA A 71 -5.36 -7.20 9.55
N LEU A 72 -5.97 -8.33 9.90
CA LEU A 72 -6.54 -8.55 11.23
C LEU A 72 -5.44 -8.62 12.28
N VAL A 73 -4.35 -9.35 12.03
CA VAL A 73 -3.19 -9.38 12.94
C VAL A 73 -2.66 -7.97 13.18
N ARG A 74 -2.46 -7.19 12.12
CA ARG A 74 -1.99 -5.80 12.23
C ARG A 74 -2.99 -4.93 12.98
N PHE A 75 -4.28 -5.09 12.76
CA PHE A 75 -5.32 -4.41 13.55
C PHE A 75 -5.19 -4.74 15.05
N PHE A 76 -5.04 -6.01 15.40
CA PHE A 76 -4.86 -6.44 16.79
C PHE A 76 -3.57 -5.89 17.41
N VAL A 77 -2.46 -5.85 16.66
CA VAL A 77 -1.22 -5.24 17.15
C VAL A 77 -1.39 -3.73 17.32
N SER A 78 -1.96 -3.06 16.30
CA SER A 78 -2.09 -1.60 16.28
C SER A 78 -3.02 -1.03 17.34
N PHE A 79 -4.06 -1.77 17.72
CA PHE A 79 -5.07 -1.29 18.67
C PHE A 79 -5.15 -2.10 19.96
N GLY A 80 -4.72 -3.36 19.97
CA GLY A 80 -4.78 -4.23 21.15
C GLY A 80 -3.54 -4.19 22.04
N TYR A 81 -2.33 -4.06 21.47
CA TYR A 81 -1.08 -4.17 22.24
C TYR A 81 -0.38 -2.84 22.52
N TYR A 82 -0.41 -1.91 21.57
CA TYR A 82 0.34 -0.64 21.65
C TYR A 82 -0.54 0.58 21.94
N SER A 83 -1.81 0.37 22.29
CA SER A 83 -2.64 1.43 22.84
C SER A 83 -2.95 1.07 24.29
N ASP A 84 -2.83 2.04 25.19
CA ASP A 84 -3.37 1.99 26.56
C ASP A 84 -4.91 1.76 26.58
N GLY A 85 -5.53 1.52 25.42
CA GLY A 85 -6.97 1.49 25.18
C GLY A 85 -7.63 0.12 25.28
N PHE A 86 -6.91 -1.01 25.42
CA PHE A 86 -7.59 -2.28 25.74
C PHE A 86 -8.17 -2.29 27.17
N VAL A 87 -7.73 -1.37 28.04
CA VAL A 87 -8.22 -1.25 29.42
C VAL A 87 -9.65 -0.69 29.49
N ASN A 88 -10.16 -0.04 28.45
CA ASN A 88 -11.54 0.47 28.41
C ASN A 88 -12.36 -0.23 27.32
N GLY A 89 -12.73 -1.47 27.61
CA GLY A 89 -13.34 -2.42 26.67
C GLY A 89 -14.52 -1.89 25.85
N LEU A 90 -14.73 -2.50 24.67
CA LEU A 90 -15.91 -2.51 23.78
C LEU A 90 -16.69 -1.19 23.52
N GLY A 91 -16.23 -0.04 24.01
CA GLY A 91 -16.88 1.26 23.90
C GLY A 91 -15.95 2.46 24.12
N GLY A 92 -14.64 2.26 24.32
CA GLY A 92 -13.66 3.34 24.39
C GLY A 92 -13.34 3.94 23.02
N THR A 93 -13.14 5.27 22.96
CA THR A 93 -12.65 5.96 21.77
C THR A 93 -11.32 5.34 21.34
N ILE A 94 -11.27 4.78 20.13
CA ILE A 94 -10.08 4.12 19.58
C ILE A 94 -8.97 5.17 19.39
N ARG A 95 -8.12 5.31 20.42
CA ARG A 95 -6.91 6.14 20.43
C ARG A 95 -5.69 5.25 20.21
N GLY A 96 -5.64 4.56 19.07
CA GLY A 96 -4.44 3.80 18.68
C GLY A 96 -3.27 4.76 18.40
N GLY A 97 -2.11 4.50 19.00
CA GLY A 97 -0.88 5.29 18.87
C GLY A 97 -0.17 5.25 17.50
N TYR A 98 -0.85 4.76 16.46
CA TYR A 98 -0.33 4.67 15.09
C TYR A 98 -1.03 5.65 14.15
N ASP A 99 -0.33 5.98 13.07
CA ASP A 99 -0.85 6.68 11.88
C ASP A 99 -2.24 6.16 11.44
N ALA A 100 -2.49 4.84 11.53
CA ALA A 100 -3.78 4.22 11.19
C ALA A 100 -4.96 4.78 12.02
N GLY A 101 -4.75 5.08 13.30
CA GLY A 101 -5.78 5.67 14.16
C GLY A 101 -6.09 7.10 13.78
N ARG A 102 -5.09 7.85 13.31
CA ARG A 102 -5.26 9.20 12.76
C ARG A 102 -6.08 9.15 11.46
N TYR A 103 -5.69 8.30 10.52
CA TYR A 103 -6.41 8.13 9.25
C TYR A 103 -7.85 7.66 9.45
N HIS A 104 -8.10 6.77 10.42
CA HIS A 104 -9.45 6.32 10.75
C HIS A 104 -10.35 7.47 11.23
N ARG A 105 -9.86 8.31 12.15
CA ARG A 105 -10.65 9.42 12.70
C ARG A 105 -10.93 10.48 11.65
N ALA A 106 -9.88 11.00 11.01
CA ALA A 106 -10.03 12.03 9.98
C ALA A 106 -10.82 11.51 8.77
N GLY A 107 -10.65 10.23 8.41
CA GLY A 107 -11.48 9.59 7.39
C GLY A 107 -12.96 9.51 7.78
N GLY A 108 -13.29 9.36 9.06
CA GLY A 108 -14.67 9.48 9.53
C GLY A 108 -15.28 10.83 9.20
N ASP A 109 -14.57 11.91 9.55
CA ASP A 109 -15.00 13.29 9.31
C ASP A 109 -15.19 13.57 7.81
N PHE A 110 -14.22 13.17 6.97
CA PHE A 110 -14.32 13.33 5.52
C PHE A 110 -15.41 12.45 4.89
N ALA A 111 -15.73 11.28 5.47
CA ALA A 111 -16.78 10.41 4.93
C ALA A 111 -18.14 11.09 4.90
N ASP A 112 -18.45 11.90 5.92
CA ASP A 112 -19.69 12.66 5.97
C ASP A 112 -19.69 13.79 4.92
N SER A 113 -18.56 14.47 4.71
CA SER A 113 -18.42 15.43 3.60
C SER A 113 -18.63 14.78 2.23
N PHE A 114 -18.09 13.57 2.00
CA PHE A 114 -18.33 12.82 0.75
C PHE A 114 -19.80 12.46 0.56
N ARG A 115 -20.50 12.03 1.63
CA ARG A 115 -21.94 11.71 1.56
C ARG A 115 -22.80 12.95 1.36
N ALA A 116 -22.39 14.09 1.91
CA ALA A 116 -23.05 15.38 1.75
C ALA A 116 -22.71 16.09 0.44
N LEU A 117 -21.77 15.57 -0.38
CA LEU A 117 -21.23 16.21 -1.58
C LEU A 117 -20.61 17.60 -1.29
N ASP A 118 -20.02 17.76 -0.10
CA ASP A 118 -19.30 18.98 0.30
C ASP A 118 -17.88 18.96 -0.29
N PHE A 119 -17.78 19.38 -1.55
CA PHE A 119 -16.51 19.43 -2.27
C PHE A 119 -15.56 20.51 -1.77
N GLU A 120 -16.04 21.52 -1.05
CA GLU A 120 -15.20 22.57 -0.48
C GLU A 120 -14.33 22.01 0.64
N THR A 121 -14.93 21.33 1.61
CA THR A 121 -14.18 20.66 2.68
C THR A 121 -13.24 19.60 2.13
N ILE A 122 -13.68 18.81 1.14
CA ILE A 122 -12.83 17.79 0.51
C ILE A 122 -11.62 18.42 -0.18
N ALA A 123 -11.82 19.50 -0.95
CA ALA A 123 -10.73 20.16 -1.66
C ALA A 123 -9.73 20.81 -0.68
N ASN A 124 -10.23 21.43 0.39
CA ASN A 124 -9.39 22.06 1.42
C ASN A 124 -8.55 21.04 2.20
N GLY A 125 -9.04 19.80 2.36
CA GLY A 125 -8.30 18.71 2.98
C GLY A 125 -7.29 18.01 2.07
N LEU A 126 -7.31 18.29 0.76
CA LEU A 126 -6.55 17.53 -0.24
C LEU A 126 -5.10 18.04 -0.38
N ASN A 127 -4.24 17.69 0.59
CA ASN A 127 -2.80 17.95 0.52
C ASN A 127 -1.97 16.67 0.35
N PHE A 128 -0.72 16.80 -0.09
CA PHE A 128 0.18 15.65 -0.26
C PHE A 128 0.47 14.93 1.06
N GLY A 129 0.67 13.61 1.00
CA GLY A 129 1.18 12.85 2.14
C GLY A 129 0.10 12.34 3.07
N THR A 130 0.14 12.78 4.33
CA THR A 130 -0.76 12.29 5.39
C THR A 130 -2.21 12.67 5.09
N ASP A 131 -2.44 13.93 4.73
CA ASP A 131 -3.76 14.51 4.54
C ASP A 131 -4.50 13.83 3.38
N PHE A 132 -3.80 13.54 2.26
CA PHE A 132 -4.37 12.74 1.17
C PHE A 132 -4.88 11.38 1.65
N VAL A 133 -4.16 10.70 2.55
CA VAL A 133 -4.59 9.39 3.08
C VAL A 133 -5.82 9.54 3.97
N GLU A 134 -5.95 10.64 4.71
CA GLU A 134 -7.14 10.95 5.51
C GLU A 134 -8.36 11.12 4.60
N VAL A 135 -8.25 11.97 3.57
CA VAL A 135 -9.32 12.19 2.57
C VAL A 135 -9.64 10.90 1.82
N PHE A 136 -8.63 10.15 1.39
CA PHE A 136 -8.81 8.86 0.71
C PHE A 136 -9.52 7.83 1.61
N THR A 137 -9.16 7.79 2.90
CA THR A 137 -9.85 6.93 3.88
C THR A 137 -11.31 7.37 4.03
N GLY A 138 -11.60 8.67 4.00
CA GLY A 138 -12.96 9.19 3.99
C GLY A 138 -13.76 8.76 2.77
N ALA A 139 -13.17 8.78 1.57
CA ALA A 139 -13.82 8.25 0.37
C ALA A 139 -14.16 6.76 0.51
N VAL A 140 -13.26 5.97 1.11
CA VAL A 140 -13.52 4.54 1.41
C VAL A 140 -14.66 4.39 2.41
N TYR A 141 -14.65 5.16 3.50
CA TYR A 141 -15.66 5.11 4.55
C TYR A 141 -17.02 5.65 4.12
N ALA A 142 -17.07 6.57 3.16
CA ALA A 142 -18.33 7.00 2.56
C ALA A 142 -19.11 5.82 1.97
N VAL A 143 -18.40 4.82 1.40
CA VAL A 143 -18.98 3.61 0.79
C VAL A 143 -19.23 2.50 1.81
N ILE A 144 -18.24 2.16 2.64
CA ILE A 144 -18.31 0.96 3.51
C ILE A 144 -18.81 1.26 4.94
N GLY A 145 -19.02 2.53 5.28
CA GLY A 145 -19.20 2.98 6.66
C GLY A 145 -17.87 3.16 7.39
N GLN A 146 -17.84 4.02 8.43
CA GLN A 146 -16.64 4.26 9.23
C GLN A 146 -16.35 3.06 10.14
N THR A 147 -15.62 2.07 9.62
CA THR A 147 -15.32 0.84 10.34
C THR A 147 -13.82 0.59 10.32
N VAL A 148 -13.18 0.45 11.49
CA VAL A 148 -11.72 0.24 11.52
C VAL A 148 -11.36 -1.07 10.81
N ILE A 149 -12.04 -2.16 11.17
CA ILE A 149 -11.79 -3.49 10.58
C ILE A 149 -12.06 -3.47 9.07
N GLY A 150 -13.17 -2.88 8.64
CA GLY A 150 -13.49 -2.76 7.21
C GLY A 150 -12.43 -1.94 6.45
N GLY A 151 -11.95 -0.84 7.03
CA GLY A 151 -10.84 -0.07 6.48
C GLY A 151 -9.56 -0.89 6.31
N PHE A 152 -9.18 -1.67 7.33
CA PHE A 152 -8.02 -2.58 7.24
C PHE A 152 -8.17 -3.61 6.12
N LEU A 153 -9.36 -4.21 5.97
CA LEU A 153 -9.64 -5.19 4.92
C LEU A 153 -9.60 -4.57 3.51
N VAL A 154 -10.14 -3.36 3.33
CA VAL A 154 -10.08 -2.64 2.05
C VAL A 154 -8.62 -2.29 1.71
N PHE A 155 -7.87 -1.69 2.63
CA PHE A 155 -6.47 -1.34 2.39
C PHE A 155 -5.59 -2.57 2.11
N ALA A 156 -5.81 -3.69 2.81
CA ALA A 156 -5.15 -4.95 2.50
C ALA A 156 -5.51 -5.49 1.10
N THR A 157 -6.73 -5.24 0.64
CA THR A 157 -7.14 -5.57 -0.74
C THR A 157 -6.43 -4.69 -1.76
N LEU A 158 -6.24 -3.38 -1.49
CA LEU A 158 -5.44 -2.49 -2.34
C LEU A 158 -3.99 -2.99 -2.44
N ALA A 159 -3.39 -3.36 -1.32
CA ALA A 159 -2.04 -3.93 -1.28
C ALA A 159 -1.93 -5.26 -2.04
N TYR A 160 -2.94 -6.12 -1.91
CA TYR A 160 -3.06 -7.36 -2.69
C TYR A 160 -3.10 -7.09 -4.20
N LEU A 161 -3.90 -6.11 -4.65
CA LEU A 161 -3.97 -5.71 -6.04
C LEU A 161 -2.63 -5.15 -6.53
N GLY A 162 -1.94 -4.37 -5.71
CA GLY A 162 -0.57 -3.90 -6.00
C GLY A 162 0.41 -5.05 -6.24
N SER A 163 0.45 -6.03 -5.33
CA SER A 163 1.25 -7.25 -5.50
C SER A 163 0.85 -8.05 -6.75
N TYR A 164 -0.43 -8.11 -7.08
CA TYR A 164 -0.91 -8.75 -8.30
C TYR A 164 -0.41 -8.04 -9.57
N PHE A 165 -0.49 -6.71 -9.63
CA PHE A 165 0.03 -5.96 -10.78
C PHE A 165 1.56 -6.08 -10.88
N ALA A 166 2.28 -6.11 -9.75
CA ALA A 166 3.70 -6.41 -9.73
C ALA A 166 4.02 -7.81 -10.29
N TYR A 167 3.25 -8.83 -9.90
CA TYR A 167 3.34 -10.18 -10.48
C TYR A 167 3.10 -10.16 -12.00
N ARG A 168 2.07 -9.46 -12.47
CA ARG A 168 1.77 -9.34 -13.90
C ARG A 168 2.87 -8.61 -14.66
N ALA A 169 3.48 -7.60 -14.05
CA ALA A 169 4.62 -6.87 -14.61
C ALA A 169 5.82 -7.81 -14.80
N PHE A 170 6.17 -8.58 -13.76
CA PHE A 170 7.25 -9.55 -13.79
C PHE A 170 7.05 -10.59 -14.89
N VAL A 171 5.89 -11.23 -14.95
CA VAL A 171 5.58 -12.24 -15.99
C VAL A 171 5.61 -11.65 -17.40
N THR A 172 5.29 -10.36 -17.54
CA THR A 172 5.31 -9.66 -18.84
C THR A 172 6.73 -9.31 -19.27
N ALA A 173 7.56 -8.83 -18.34
CA ALA A 173 8.92 -8.40 -18.62
C ALA A 173 9.91 -9.57 -18.71
N PHE A 174 9.70 -10.62 -17.92
CA PHE A 174 10.59 -11.75 -17.75
C PHE A 174 9.85 -13.08 -17.99
N PRO A 175 9.41 -13.36 -19.23
CA PRO A 175 8.54 -14.49 -19.51
C PRO A 175 9.19 -15.86 -19.26
N ASN A 176 10.53 -15.94 -19.31
CA ASN A 176 11.29 -17.18 -19.17
C ASN A 176 11.75 -17.47 -17.72
N GLU A 177 11.53 -16.53 -16.80
CA GLU A 177 11.98 -16.65 -15.42
C GLU A 177 10.98 -17.40 -14.53
N ASN A 178 11.42 -17.79 -13.33
CA ASN A 178 10.60 -18.54 -12.38
C ASN A 178 9.45 -17.69 -11.79
N ARG A 179 8.30 -17.75 -12.47
CA ARG A 179 7.06 -17.03 -12.09
C ARG A 179 6.51 -17.48 -10.74
N THR A 180 6.69 -18.75 -10.38
CA THR A 180 6.18 -19.31 -9.12
C THR A 180 6.96 -18.76 -7.94
N LEU A 181 8.29 -18.71 -8.03
CA LEU A 181 9.13 -18.11 -6.99
C LEU A 181 8.77 -16.64 -6.77
N PHE A 182 8.66 -15.87 -7.86
CA PHE A 182 8.27 -14.46 -7.75
C PHE A 182 6.87 -14.30 -7.14
N ALA A 183 5.90 -15.13 -7.52
CA ALA A 183 4.57 -15.13 -6.93
C ALA A 183 4.63 -15.38 -5.41
N VAL A 184 5.38 -16.40 -4.97
CA VAL A 184 5.53 -16.70 -3.54
C VAL A 184 6.11 -15.51 -2.79
N LEU A 185 7.17 -14.88 -3.32
CA LEU A 185 7.78 -13.71 -2.70
C LEU A 185 6.82 -12.52 -2.65
N ILE A 186 6.25 -12.08 -3.78
CA ILE A 186 5.44 -10.85 -3.79
C ILE A 186 4.12 -10.96 -3.00
N PHE A 187 3.59 -12.18 -2.86
CA PHE A 187 2.34 -12.42 -2.13
C PHE A 187 2.53 -12.79 -0.66
N PHE A 188 3.60 -13.53 -0.32
CA PHE A 188 3.76 -14.13 1.02
C PHE A 188 5.01 -13.67 1.77
N TYR A 189 5.79 -12.71 1.24
CA TYR A 189 6.93 -12.19 1.99
C TYR A 189 6.46 -11.53 3.31
N PRO A 190 7.00 -11.93 4.47
CA PRO A 190 6.47 -11.52 5.78
C PRO A 190 6.37 -10.01 5.95
N SER A 191 7.41 -9.26 5.57
CA SER A 191 7.41 -7.79 5.68
C SER A 191 6.31 -7.14 4.82
N ILE A 192 6.05 -7.65 3.60
CA ILE A 192 4.97 -7.12 2.76
C ILE A 192 3.60 -7.50 3.35
N LEU A 193 3.48 -8.70 3.91
CA LEU A 193 2.26 -9.13 4.58
C LEU A 193 1.97 -8.29 5.84
N TYR A 194 2.98 -7.84 6.57
CA TYR A 194 2.71 -7.02 7.75
C TYR A 194 2.52 -5.54 7.40
N TRP A 195 3.52 -4.89 6.81
CA TRP A 195 3.58 -3.43 6.67
C TRP A 195 2.62 -2.86 5.64
N ALA A 196 2.26 -3.62 4.60
CA ALA A 196 1.39 -3.11 3.54
C ALA A 196 -0.11 -3.40 3.78
N ASN A 197 -0.50 -4.09 4.86
CA ASN A 197 -1.90 -4.53 5.05
C ASN A 197 -2.58 -3.85 6.24
N GLY A 198 -2.75 -2.53 6.18
CA GLY A 198 -3.48 -1.76 7.17
C GLY A 198 -3.78 -0.36 6.67
N ILE A 199 -4.62 0.39 7.38
CA ILE A 199 -4.96 1.76 6.98
C ILE A 199 -3.68 2.61 7.00
N GLY A 200 -3.22 3.03 5.82
CA GLY A 200 -2.03 3.85 5.72
C GLY A 200 -1.44 3.98 4.32
N LYS A 201 -0.37 4.78 4.26
CA LYS A 201 0.36 5.13 3.03
C LYS A 201 0.87 3.91 2.29
N ASP A 202 1.33 2.89 3.01
CA ASP A 202 2.07 1.77 2.42
C ASP A 202 1.20 0.88 1.53
N SER A 203 -0.08 0.68 1.88
CA SER A 203 -1.02 -0.06 1.03
C SER A 203 -1.28 0.65 -0.29
N ILE A 204 -1.51 1.97 -0.23
CA ILE A 204 -1.76 2.81 -1.41
C ILE A 204 -0.49 2.87 -2.26
N MET A 205 0.69 3.02 -1.64
CA MET A 205 1.98 3.02 -2.33
C MET A 205 2.28 1.69 -3.01
N LEU A 206 1.94 0.55 -2.40
CA LEU A 206 2.12 -0.76 -3.03
C LEU A 206 1.22 -0.92 -4.26
N LEU A 207 -0.04 -0.46 -4.18
CA LEU A 207 -0.95 -0.41 -5.32
C LEU A 207 -0.42 0.49 -6.44
N ALA A 208 -0.07 1.73 -6.09
CA ALA A 208 0.46 2.74 -7.00
C ALA A 208 1.72 2.23 -7.73
N THR A 209 2.65 1.64 -6.97
CA THR A 209 3.88 1.06 -7.52
C THR A 209 3.58 -0.12 -8.42
N GLY A 210 2.72 -1.05 -7.99
CA GLY A 210 2.31 -2.21 -8.78
C GLY A 210 1.68 -1.81 -10.13
N LEU A 211 0.78 -0.83 -10.13
CA LEU A 211 0.16 -0.27 -11.33
C LEU A 211 1.20 0.40 -12.24
N ALA A 212 2.11 1.19 -11.67
CA ALA A 212 3.16 1.87 -12.42
C ALA A 212 4.09 0.88 -13.15
N ILE A 213 4.61 -0.12 -12.44
CA ILE A 213 5.51 -1.11 -13.05
C ILE A 213 4.77 -2.01 -14.04
N TYR A 214 3.49 -2.32 -13.81
CA TYR A 214 2.67 -3.06 -14.77
C TYR A 214 2.46 -2.26 -16.06
N GLY A 215 2.07 -0.99 -15.95
CA GLY A 215 1.92 -0.11 -17.11
C GLY A 215 3.22 0.07 -17.89
N ALA A 216 4.33 0.28 -17.19
CA ALA A 216 5.66 0.33 -17.78
C ALA A 216 6.01 -0.96 -18.53
N SER A 217 5.74 -2.14 -17.95
CA SER A 217 6.00 -3.42 -18.61
C SER A 217 5.19 -3.61 -19.91
N LEU A 218 3.95 -3.13 -19.95
CA LEU A 218 3.11 -3.19 -21.14
C LEU A 218 3.62 -2.26 -22.26
N LEU A 219 4.04 -1.05 -21.90
CA LEU A 219 4.59 -0.08 -22.85
C LEU A 219 5.96 -0.54 -23.40
N ILE A 220 6.86 -0.93 -22.50
CA ILE A 220 8.25 -1.23 -22.86
C ILE A 220 8.36 -2.61 -23.53
N ASN A 221 7.79 -3.65 -22.92
CA ASN A 221 8.02 -5.04 -23.35
C ASN A 221 6.97 -5.54 -24.36
N LYS A 222 5.76 -4.96 -24.36
CA LYS A 222 4.69 -5.38 -25.29
C LYS A 222 4.33 -4.31 -26.32
N GLY A 223 4.86 -3.09 -26.23
CA GLY A 223 4.51 -1.98 -27.14
C GLY A 223 3.04 -1.58 -27.06
N LYS A 224 2.33 -1.92 -25.98
CA LYS A 224 0.90 -1.67 -25.83
C LYS A 224 0.67 -0.32 -25.16
N TRP A 225 0.16 0.65 -25.92
CA TRP A 225 -0.23 1.98 -25.42
C TRP A 225 -1.22 1.96 -24.27
N GLN A 226 -2.03 0.89 -24.16
CA GLN A 226 -2.92 0.64 -23.02
C GLN A 226 -2.19 0.65 -21.66
N GLY A 227 -0.87 0.40 -21.64
CA GLY A 227 -0.05 0.51 -20.43
C GLY A 227 0.09 1.93 -19.87
N ALA A 228 -0.20 2.97 -20.67
CA ALA A 228 -0.15 4.36 -20.21
C ALA A 228 -1.16 4.67 -19.11
N ILE A 229 -2.34 4.03 -19.14
CA ILE A 229 -3.40 4.24 -18.13
C ILE A 229 -2.96 3.75 -16.74
N PRO A 230 -2.60 2.46 -16.54
CA PRO A 230 -2.13 2.00 -15.23
C PRO A 230 -0.82 2.69 -14.82
N LEU A 231 0.05 3.05 -15.76
CA LEU A 231 1.25 3.85 -15.45
C LEU A 231 0.88 5.22 -14.87
N GLY A 232 0.00 5.96 -15.55
CA GLY A 232 -0.43 7.29 -15.12
C GLY A 232 -1.15 7.26 -13.77
N ILE A 233 -2.09 6.33 -13.58
CA ILE A 233 -2.79 6.15 -12.30
C ILE A 233 -1.80 5.80 -11.18
N GLY A 234 -0.85 4.91 -11.44
CA GLY A 234 0.17 4.52 -10.48
C GLY A 234 1.08 5.69 -10.08
N VAL A 235 1.56 6.46 -11.06
CA VAL A 235 2.41 7.64 -10.80
C VAL A 235 1.63 8.72 -10.07
N LEU A 236 0.40 9.03 -10.47
CA LEU A 236 -0.44 10.02 -9.79
C LEU A 236 -0.73 9.60 -8.35
N GLY A 237 -1.12 8.35 -8.12
CA GLY A 237 -1.32 7.82 -6.76
C GLY A 237 -0.04 7.92 -5.92
N ALA A 238 1.12 7.63 -6.50
CA ALA A 238 2.39 7.79 -5.80
C ALA A 238 2.72 9.25 -5.51
N ILE A 239 2.39 10.20 -6.41
CA ILE A 239 2.59 11.64 -6.18
C ILE A 239 1.78 12.09 -4.98
N TRP A 240 0.48 11.76 -4.94
CA TRP A 240 -0.41 12.20 -3.87
C TRP A 240 0.00 11.69 -2.49
N VAL A 241 0.57 10.48 -2.42
CA VAL A 241 0.97 9.87 -1.15
C VAL A 241 2.43 10.18 -0.79
N ARG A 242 3.37 10.08 -1.74
CA ARG A 242 4.81 10.29 -1.55
C ARG A 242 5.47 10.85 -2.83
N PRO A 243 5.46 12.19 -3.05
CA PRO A 243 5.97 12.82 -4.27
C PRO A 243 7.43 12.45 -4.61
N HIS A 244 8.28 12.32 -3.59
CA HIS A 244 9.68 11.96 -3.75
C HIS A 244 9.86 10.52 -4.29
N ILE A 245 9.05 9.56 -3.83
CA ILE A 245 9.11 8.18 -4.35
C ILE A 245 8.59 8.13 -5.78
N ALA A 246 7.52 8.87 -6.09
CA ALA A 246 7.03 8.98 -7.45
C ALA A 246 8.11 9.52 -8.39
N GLY A 247 8.89 10.52 -7.95
CA GLY A 247 10.02 11.04 -8.71
C GLY A 247 11.09 9.99 -9.02
N ILE A 248 11.48 9.20 -8.02
CA ILE A 248 12.43 8.10 -8.21
C ILE A 248 11.87 7.07 -9.21
N MET A 249 10.59 6.72 -9.12
CA MET A 249 9.94 5.78 -10.03
C MET A 249 9.94 6.28 -11.48
N VAL A 250 9.53 7.53 -11.72
CA VAL A 250 9.47 8.11 -13.07
C VAL A 250 10.87 8.32 -13.63
N LEU A 251 11.83 8.77 -12.81
CA LEU A 251 13.22 8.90 -13.21
C LEU A 251 13.82 7.55 -13.61
N SER A 252 13.55 6.49 -12.84
CA SER A 252 14.00 5.13 -13.16
C SER A 252 13.45 4.66 -14.51
N LEU A 253 12.18 4.96 -14.78
CA LEU A 253 11.55 4.66 -16.07
C LEU A 253 12.18 5.46 -17.22
N ALA A 254 12.43 6.76 -17.01
CA ALA A 254 13.05 7.63 -18.00
C ALA A 254 14.47 7.15 -18.34
N VAL A 255 15.28 6.78 -17.34
CA VAL A 255 16.60 6.18 -17.53
C VAL A 255 16.51 4.86 -18.31
N ALA A 256 15.54 3.99 -18.01
CA ALA A 256 15.33 2.76 -18.77
C ALA A 256 14.97 3.03 -20.25
N MET A 257 14.14 4.04 -20.50
CA MET A 257 13.80 4.47 -21.86
C MET A 257 14.98 5.08 -22.60
N LEU A 258 15.77 5.92 -21.91
CA LEU A 258 17.02 6.48 -22.43
C LEU A 258 18.00 5.36 -22.81
N TRP A 259 18.20 4.38 -21.94
CA TRP A 259 19.07 3.23 -22.22
C TRP A 259 18.66 2.49 -23.50
N ARG A 260 17.36 2.28 -23.68
CA ARG A 260 16.81 1.68 -24.91
C ARG A 260 17.02 2.57 -26.14
N ALA A 261 16.82 3.88 -26.01
CA ALA A 261 17.05 4.83 -27.10
C ALA A 261 18.53 4.87 -27.50
N MET A 262 19.45 4.86 -26.52
CA MET A 262 20.90 4.84 -26.75
C MET A 262 21.36 3.60 -27.52
N ARG A 263 20.77 2.42 -27.26
CA ARG A 263 21.06 1.20 -28.04
C ARG A 263 20.73 1.34 -29.52
N HIS A 264 19.80 2.22 -29.87
CA HIS A 264 19.40 2.52 -31.25
C HIS A 264 19.98 3.85 -31.75
N ALA A 265 20.88 4.49 -31.00
CA ALA A 265 21.40 5.81 -31.34
C ALA A 265 22.17 5.83 -32.67
N ARG A 266 22.81 4.70 -33.04
CA ARG A 266 23.51 4.58 -34.32
C ARG A 266 22.56 4.63 -35.53
N SER A 267 21.32 4.17 -35.38
CA SER A 267 20.30 4.20 -36.43
C SER A 267 19.36 5.41 -36.32
N ASN A 268 19.18 5.99 -35.14
CA ASN A 268 18.37 7.17 -34.92
C ASN A 268 18.93 8.05 -33.78
N PRO A 269 19.85 8.99 -34.08
CA PRO A 269 20.45 9.86 -33.07
C PRO A 269 19.44 10.84 -32.46
N LEU A 270 18.40 11.21 -33.21
CA LEU A 270 17.35 12.11 -32.74
C LEU A 270 16.53 11.46 -31.61
N LEU A 271 16.24 10.17 -31.70
CA LEU A 271 15.56 9.43 -30.62
C LEU A 271 16.38 9.43 -29.32
N ALA A 272 17.71 9.30 -29.41
CA ALA A 272 18.60 9.34 -28.26
C ALA A 272 18.66 10.74 -27.64
N ALA A 273 18.74 11.80 -28.46
CA ALA A 273 18.72 13.19 -27.99
C ALA A 273 17.39 13.55 -27.31
N VAL A 274 16.26 13.18 -27.91
CA VAL A 274 14.92 13.37 -27.31
C VAL A 274 14.80 12.59 -26.00
N GLY A 275 15.25 11.33 -25.96
CA GLY A 275 15.24 10.52 -24.74
C GLY A 275 16.05 11.15 -23.61
N LEU A 276 17.20 11.74 -23.92
CA LEU A 276 18.04 12.44 -22.94
C LEU A 276 17.35 13.69 -22.42
N LEU A 277 16.83 14.54 -23.31
CA LEU A 277 16.11 15.76 -22.94
C LEU A 277 14.89 15.46 -22.06
N VAL A 278 14.09 14.45 -22.42
CA VAL A 278 12.93 14.01 -21.63
C VAL A 278 13.37 13.53 -20.24
N THR A 279 14.46 12.77 -20.15
CA THR A 279 14.98 12.27 -18.85
C THR A 279 15.44 13.43 -17.96
N VAL A 280 16.17 14.39 -18.52
CA VAL A 280 16.62 15.59 -17.79
C VAL A 280 15.43 16.44 -17.33
N ALA A 281 14.45 16.68 -18.21
CA ALA A 281 13.26 17.46 -17.89
C ALA A 281 12.42 16.80 -16.77
N ILE A 282 12.20 15.49 -16.85
CA ILE A 282 11.53 14.71 -15.82
C ILE A 282 12.29 14.79 -14.49
N GLY A 283 13.62 14.58 -14.53
CA GLY A 283 14.47 14.66 -13.34
C GLY A 283 14.38 16.02 -12.66
N TRP A 284 14.46 17.09 -13.44
CA TRP A 284 14.34 18.46 -12.94
C TRP A 284 12.95 18.74 -12.34
N PHE A 285 11.87 18.36 -13.02
CA PHE A 285 10.51 18.55 -12.52
C PHE A 285 10.29 17.86 -11.16
N PHE A 286 10.65 16.59 -11.05
CA PHE A 286 10.45 15.83 -9.81
C PHE A 286 11.39 16.25 -8.68
N LEU A 287 12.59 16.75 -9.00
CA LEU A 287 13.48 17.34 -8.01
C LEU A 287 12.84 18.58 -7.37
N ASN A 288 12.25 19.47 -8.17
CA ASN A 288 11.52 20.63 -7.64
C ASN A 288 10.26 20.25 -6.86
N LEU A 289 9.54 19.22 -7.31
CA LEU A 289 8.37 18.72 -6.57
C LEU A 289 8.78 18.11 -5.22
N ALA A 290 9.91 17.39 -5.18
CA ALA A 290 10.45 16.81 -3.96
C ALA A 290 10.96 17.89 -2.99
N THR A 291 11.67 18.92 -3.46
CA THR A 291 12.15 20.01 -2.59
C THR A 291 10.98 20.79 -2.00
N SER A 292 9.94 21.09 -2.80
CA SER A 292 8.70 21.70 -2.32
C SER A 292 7.99 20.83 -1.26
N PHE A 293 7.87 19.52 -1.49
CA PHE A 293 7.28 18.61 -0.51
C PHE A 293 8.11 18.46 0.77
N VAL A 294 9.44 18.57 0.67
CA VAL A 294 10.32 18.50 1.85
C VAL A 294 10.40 19.85 2.58
N GLY A 295 10.03 20.96 1.93
CA GLY A 295 10.13 22.31 2.48
C GLY A 295 11.55 22.89 2.42
N ILE A 296 12.40 22.36 1.53
CA ILE A 296 13.79 22.81 1.35
C ILE A 296 13.79 23.91 0.30
N THR A 297 13.98 25.16 0.72
CA THR A 297 14.05 26.33 -0.17
C THR A 297 15.40 26.44 -0.89
N GLU A 298 16.46 25.82 -0.36
CA GLU A 298 17.79 25.77 -0.96
C GLU A 298 18.40 24.36 -0.84
N LEU A 299 18.86 23.79 -1.95
CA LEU A 299 19.59 22.52 -2.00
C LEU A 299 21.03 22.71 -1.46
N SER A 300 21.16 23.09 -0.19
CA SER A 300 22.43 23.07 0.54
C SER A 300 22.54 21.79 1.37
N VAL A 301 23.77 21.27 1.49
CA VAL A 301 24.05 20.07 2.30
C VAL A 301 23.58 20.28 3.75
N ASP A 302 23.74 21.50 4.26
CA ASP A 302 23.31 21.87 5.61
C ASP A 302 21.79 21.91 5.78
N ALA A 303 21.03 22.37 4.77
CA ALA A 303 19.58 22.33 4.80
C ALA A 303 19.03 20.89 4.77
N VAL A 304 19.70 20.00 4.02
CA VAL A 304 19.36 18.56 4.00
C VAL A 304 19.66 17.92 5.36
N LEU A 305 20.81 18.21 5.98
CA LEU A 305 21.15 17.68 7.29
C LEU A 305 20.22 18.20 8.40
N ASN A 306 19.85 19.49 8.37
CA ASN A 306 18.94 20.09 9.34
C ASN A 306 17.50 19.58 9.19
N THR A 307 17.02 19.34 7.96
CA THR A 307 15.70 18.73 7.73
C THR A 307 15.66 17.25 8.09
N LEU A 308 16.75 16.51 7.85
CA LEU A 308 16.90 15.15 8.35
C LEU A 308 16.87 15.12 9.88
N ALA A 309 17.64 15.99 10.54
CA ALA A 309 17.65 16.10 11.99
C ALA A 309 16.26 16.48 12.55
N SER A 310 15.59 17.47 11.95
CA SER A 310 14.25 17.93 12.35
C SER A 310 13.15 16.89 12.11
N ARG A 311 13.24 16.11 11.02
CA ARG A 311 12.33 14.98 10.77
C ARG A 311 12.64 13.82 11.69
N GLN A 312 13.90 13.61 12.06
CA GLN A 312 14.26 12.63 13.08
C GLN A 312 13.65 13.04 14.42
N THR A 313 13.73 14.32 14.83
CA THR A 313 13.05 14.84 16.04
C THR A 313 11.52 14.76 15.96
N SER A 314 10.93 15.03 14.79
CA SER A 314 9.47 14.95 14.58
C SER A 314 8.96 13.50 14.49
N THR A 315 9.81 12.56 14.08
CA THR A 315 9.51 11.11 14.09
C THR A 315 9.45 10.58 15.52
N PHE A 316 10.11 11.23 16.50
CA PHE A 316 9.91 10.95 17.93
C PHE A 316 8.56 11.45 18.48
N GLY A 317 7.83 12.30 17.74
CA GLY A 317 6.51 12.82 18.15
C GLY A 317 5.31 11.95 17.75
N GLY A 318 5.51 10.95 16.87
CA GLY A 318 4.54 9.89 16.62
C GLY A 318 4.93 8.67 17.46
N GLY A 319 3.97 8.00 18.11
CA GLY A 319 4.17 6.89 19.07
C GLY A 319 4.83 5.61 18.53
N SER A 320 5.65 5.69 17.49
CA SER A 320 6.48 4.63 16.91
C SER A 320 7.92 5.12 16.73
N ALA A 321 8.49 5.75 17.74
CA ALA A 321 9.90 6.13 17.77
C ALA A 321 10.77 4.88 17.61
N PHE A 322 11.34 4.69 16.43
CA PHE A 322 12.36 3.68 16.15
C PHE A 322 13.71 4.37 16.16
N THR A 323 14.67 3.83 16.91
CA THR A 323 16.09 4.18 16.77
C THR A 323 16.65 3.39 15.59
N PRO A 324 16.93 4.02 14.44
CA PRO A 324 17.55 3.32 13.32
C PRO A 324 18.88 2.73 13.78
N ALA A 325 19.15 1.47 13.44
CA ALA A 325 20.49 0.91 13.62
C ALA A 325 21.48 1.82 12.90
N SER A 326 22.50 2.29 13.63
CA SER A 326 23.43 3.26 13.07
C SER A 326 24.15 2.68 11.86
N ILE A 327 23.96 3.28 10.69
CA ILE A 327 24.64 2.87 9.45
C ILE A 327 26.15 3.15 9.54
N THR A 328 26.58 3.93 10.55
CA THR A 328 28.00 4.20 10.83
C THR A 328 28.72 3.10 11.61
N ASP A 329 28.00 2.10 12.11
CA ASP A 329 28.58 0.98 12.87
C ASP A 329 28.64 -0.28 11.98
N PRO A 330 29.80 -0.95 11.81
CA PRO A 330 29.93 -2.15 10.97
C PRO A 330 28.96 -3.29 11.34
N LEU A 331 28.51 -3.35 12.60
CA LEU A 331 27.50 -4.31 13.08
C LEU A 331 26.05 -3.81 12.91
N GLY A 332 25.86 -2.53 12.58
CA GLY A 332 24.57 -1.91 12.26
C GLY A 332 24.01 -2.35 10.90
N ILE A 333 24.86 -2.74 9.95
CA ILE A 333 24.41 -3.14 8.60
C ILE A 333 23.70 -4.51 8.60
N PRO A 334 24.25 -5.59 9.20
CA PRO A 334 23.54 -6.88 9.25
C PRO A 334 22.23 -6.80 10.05
N THR A 335 22.23 -6.06 11.15
CA THR A 335 21.05 -5.84 11.98
C THR A 335 20.00 -5.01 11.25
N ALA A 336 20.38 -3.98 10.48
CA ALA A 336 19.48 -3.23 9.61
C ALA A 336 18.85 -4.10 8.51
N ILE A 337 19.60 -5.03 7.91
CA ILE A 337 19.06 -5.97 6.91
C ILE A 337 18.00 -6.89 7.54
N ILE A 338 18.33 -7.53 8.67
CA ILE A 338 17.42 -8.46 9.34
C ILE A 338 16.16 -7.74 9.81
N THR A 339 16.32 -6.57 10.44
CA THR A 339 15.19 -5.75 10.90
C THR A 339 14.33 -5.25 9.73
N THR A 340 14.91 -4.81 8.63
CA THR A 340 14.12 -4.33 7.47
C THR A 340 13.33 -5.47 6.81
N LEU A 341 13.93 -6.66 6.71
CA LEU A 341 13.35 -7.79 5.98
C LEU A 341 12.34 -8.61 6.79
N PHE A 342 12.55 -8.75 8.10
CA PHE A 342 11.79 -9.67 8.94
C PHE A 342 10.95 -9.01 10.03
N ARG A 343 10.98 -7.68 10.16
CA ARG A 343 10.10 -7.00 11.12
C ARG A 343 8.62 -7.14 10.79
N PRO A 344 7.76 -7.19 11.82
CA PRO A 344 8.08 -7.10 13.25
C PRO A 344 8.59 -8.43 13.80
N PHE A 345 9.55 -8.38 14.72
CA PHE A 345 9.93 -9.59 15.44
C PHE A 345 8.93 -9.88 16.58
N PRO A 346 8.64 -11.15 16.88
CA PRO A 346 7.78 -11.50 18.02
C PRO A 346 8.26 -10.92 19.37
N PHE A 347 9.56 -10.67 19.50
CA PHE A 347 10.22 -10.15 20.71
C PHE A 347 10.37 -8.62 20.74
N GLU A 348 9.98 -7.88 19.70
CA GLU A 348 9.91 -6.41 19.76
C GLU A 348 8.63 -5.91 20.46
N ALA A 349 7.80 -6.84 20.95
CA ALA A 349 6.55 -6.61 21.66
C ALA A 349 6.67 -6.76 23.19
N SER A 350 7.90 -6.75 23.74
CA SER A 350 8.18 -6.86 25.18
C SER A 350 8.65 -5.56 25.81
#